data_AF-A0A4Q3FA73-F1
#
_entry.id   AF-A0A4Q3FA73-F1
#
_cell.length_a   1.000
_cell.length_b   1.000
_cell.length_c   1.000
_cell.angle_alpha   90.00
_cell.angle_beta   90.00
_cell.angle_gamma   90.00
#
_symmetry.space_group_name_H-M   'P 1'
#
loop_
_entity.id
_entity.type
_entity.pdbx_description
1 polymer ?
#
loop_
_entity_poly.entity_id
_entity_poly.type
_entity_poly.pdbx_seq_one_letter_code
_entity_poly.pdbx_strand_id
1 'polypeptide(L)'
;MFDRNRAADPNSRAITVRGAREHNLKNVDLAIPRDKLVVFTGLSGSGKSSLAFDTIYAEGQRRYVESLSAYARQFLEMMQKPDVDQIDGLSPAISIEQKTTSKNPRSTVGTVTEIHDYMRLL
;
A
#
# COMPACT_ATOMS: atom_id res chain seq x y z
N MET A 1 19.56 -23.93 -1.26
CA MET A 1 19.57 -22.68 -0.46
C MET A 1 18.23 -21.92 -0.52
N PHE A 2 17.11 -22.60 -0.81
CA PHE A 2 15.76 -22.09 -0.54
C PHE A 2 15.09 -23.14 0.33
N ASP A 3 14.96 -22.83 1.61
CA ASP A 3 14.42 -23.74 2.61
C ASP A 3 12.93 -23.94 2.37
N ARG A 4 12.54 -25.18 2.03
CA ARG A 4 11.16 -25.62 1.74
C ARG A 4 10.57 -26.31 2.98
N ASN A 5 10.44 -25.59 4.10
CA ASN A 5 9.48 -25.88 5.17
C ASN A 5 9.68 -24.93 6.35
N ARG A 6 9.13 -23.72 6.25
CA ARG A 6 8.64 -23.05 7.47
C ARG A 6 7.18 -23.47 7.61
N ALA A 7 6.92 -24.38 8.53
CA ALA A 7 5.59 -24.62 9.07
C ALA A 7 4.90 -23.27 9.29
N ALA A 8 3.64 -23.15 8.87
CA ALA A 8 2.87 -21.93 9.05
C ALA A 8 2.96 -21.51 10.52
N ASP A 9 3.53 -20.33 10.76
CA ASP A 9 3.69 -19.77 12.09
C ASP A 9 2.29 -19.65 12.71
N PRO A 10 1.99 -20.25 13.87
CA PRO A 10 0.70 -20.11 14.54
C PRO A 10 0.39 -18.64 14.94
N ASN A 11 1.38 -17.75 14.86
CA ASN A 11 1.24 -16.29 14.96
C ASN A 11 1.20 -15.57 13.61
N SER A 12 1.03 -16.26 12.46
CA SER A 12 0.97 -15.62 11.15
C SER A 12 -0.30 -14.76 11.04
N ARG A 13 -0.21 -13.53 11.52
CA ARG A 13 -1.25 -12.51 11.39
C ARG A 13 -1.52 -12.36 9.89
N ALA A 14 -2.75 -12.49 9.45
CA ALA A 14 -3.14 -12.20 8.07
C ALA A 14 -3.69 -10.77 7.99
N ILE A 15 -3.62 -10.16 6.80
CA ILE A 15 -4.45 -9.00 6.46
C ILE A 15 -5.77 -9.57 5.95
N THR A 16 -6.85 -9.37 6.68
CA THR A 16 -8.19 -9.80 6.26
C THR A 16 -8.93 -8.62 5.66
N VAL A 17 -9.44 -8.80 4.44
CA VAL A 17 -10.29 -7.84 3.75
C VAL A 17 -11.68 -8.45 3.63
N ARG A 18 -12.71 -7.69 4.02
CA ARG A 18 -14.12 -8.11 3.96
C ARG A 18 -14.94 -7.09 3.17
N GLY A 19 -15.70 -7.58 2.22
CA GLY A 19 -16.66 -6.81 1.44
C GLY A 19 -16.03 -5.70 0.60
N ALA A 20 -14.89 -5.93 -0.04
CA ALA A 20 -14.29 -4.93 -0.93
C ALA A 20 -15.15 -4.76 -2.20
N ARG A 21 -15.53 -3.50 -2.48
CA ARG A 21 -16.45 -3.11 -3.56
C ARG A 21 -15.93 -1.94 -4.39
N GLU A 22 -14.70 -1.50 -4.15
CA GLU A 22 -14.07 -0.43 -4.92
C GLU A 22 -14.07 -0.72 -6.43
N HIS A 23 -14.51 0.25 -7.23
CA HIS A 23 -14.69 0.14 -8.67
C HIS A 23 -15.56 -1.06 -9.13
N ASN A 24 -14.95 -2.10 -9.68
CA ASN A 24 -15.64 -3.28 -10.23
C ASN A 24 -15.51 -4.52 -9.33
N LEU A 25 -15.01 -4.36 -8.10
CA LEU A 25 -14.95 -5.44 -7.13
C LEU A 25 -16.37 -5.86 -6.71
N LYS A 26 -16.59 -7.17 -6.66
CA LYS A 26 -17.90 -7.76 -6.41
C LYS A 26 -18.01 -8.30 -4.99
N ASN A 27 -17.93 -7.40 -4.00
CA ASN A 27 -18.00 -7.75 -2.58
C ASN A 27 -16.98 -8.84 -2.19
N VAL A 28 -15.70 -8.56 -2.47
CA VAL A 28 -14.62 -9.53 -2.37
C VAL A 28 -14.14 -9.67 -0.92
N ASP A 29 -14.06 -10.91 -0.46
CA ASP A 29 -13.46 -11.32 0.80
C ASP A 29 -12.16 -12.08 0.56
N LEU A 30 -11.08 -11.73 1.27
CA LEU A 30 -9.82 -12.48 1.19
C LEU A 30 -8.95 -12.32 2.45
N ALA A 31 -7.99 -13.23 2.60
CA ALA A 31 -6.94 -13.16 3.60
C ALA A 31 -5.56 -13.19 2.93
N ILE A 32 -4.73 -12.18 3.21
CA ILE A 32 -3.36 -12.05 2.72
C ILE A 32 -2.41 -12.46 3.84
N PRO A 33 -1.52 -13.45 3.65
CA PRO A 33 -0.53 -13.79 4.66
C PRO A 33 0.45 -12.62 4.83
N ARG A 34 0.67 -12.17 6.08
CA ARG A 34 1.70 -11.15 6.34
C ARG A 34 3.10 -11.73 6.21
N ASP A 35 4.04 -10.81 6.03
CA ASP A 35 5.48 -11.10 5.96
C ASP A 35 5.83 -12.09 4.85
N LYS A 36 5.03 -12.07 3.79
CA LYS A 36 5.20 -12.83 2.55
C LYS A 36 5.18 -11.89 1.35
N LEU A 37 5.90 -12.27 0.31
CA LEU A 37 5.72 -11.70 -1.01
C LEU A 37 4.44 -12.28 -1.61
N VAL A 38 3.39 -11.45 -1.71
CA VAL A 38 2.11 -11.83 -2.29
C VAL A 38 1.95 -11.14 -3.65
N VAL A 39 1.55 -11.91 -4.65
CA VAL A 39 1.39 -11.44 -6.03
C VAL A 39 -0.09 -11.49 -6.41
N PHE A 40 -0.65 -10.35 -6.81
CA PHE A 40 -1.97 -10.28 -7.41
C PHE A 40 -1.87 -10.51 -8.92
N THR A 41 -2.55 -11.53 -9.42
CA THR A 41 -2.53 -11.91 -10.85
C THR A 41 -3.95 -12.00 -11.41
N GLY A 42 -4.07 -11.97 -12.74
CA GLY A 42 -5.35 -11.98 -13.46
C GLY A 42 -5.36 -11.07 -14.69
N LEU A 43 -6.37 -11.24 -15.56
CA LEU A 43 -6.55 -10.48 -16.80
C LEU A 43 -6.62 -8.97 -16.58
N SER A 44 -6.27 -8.18 -17.59
CA SER A 44 -6.45 -6.72 -17.52
C SER A 44 -7.91 -6.37 -17.17
N GLY A 45 -8.11 -5.36 -16.31
CA GLY A 45 -9.44 -4.97 -15.84
C GLY A 45 -10.09 -5.89 -14.78
N SER A 46 -9.42 -6.96 -14.32
CA SER A 46 -9.99 -7.89 -13.32
C SER A 46 -10.15 -7.33 -11.90
N GLY A 47 -9.84 -6.05 -11.65
CA GLY A 47 -9.91 -5.43 -10.32
C GLY A 47 -8.65 -5.59 -9.45
N LYS A 48 -7.50 -6.04 -10.00
CA LYS A 48 -6.23 -6.16 -9.24
C LYS A 48 -5.79 -4.82 -8.64
N SER A 49 -5.76 -3.78 -9.46
CA SER A 49 -5.35 -2.44 -9.02
C SER A 49 -6.37 -1.85 -8.06
N SER A 50 -7.66 -2.06 -8.31
CA SER A 50 -8.76 -1.67 -7.41
C SER A 50 -8.58 -2.26 -6.02
N LEU A 51 -8.21 -3.54 -5.94
CA LEU A 51 -7.98 -4.21 -4.68
C LEU A 51 -6.66 -3.77 -4.01
N ALA A 52 -5.56 -3.75 -4.76
CA ALA A 52 -4.24 -3.48 -4.20
C ALA A 52 -4.02 -1.99 -3.84
N PHE A 53 -4.31 -1.09 -4.77
CA PHE A 53 -4.05 0.34 -4.65
C PHE A 53 -5.26 1.08 -4.07
N ASP A 54 -6.41 0.93 -4.72
CA ASP A 54 -7.58 1.76 -4.41
C ASP A 54 -8.29 1.30 -3.13
N THR A 55 -8.09 0.04 -2.69
CA THR A 55 -8.64 -0.50 -1.43
C THR A 55 -7.58 -0.65 -0.34
N ILE A 56 -6.63 -1.58 -0.50
CA ILE A 56 -5.70 -1.96 0.57
C ILE A 56 -4.72 -0.83 0.89
N TYR A 57 -4.05 -0.28 -0.13
CA TYR A 57 -3.12 0.82 0.06
C TYR A 57 -3.83 2.09 0.54
N ALA A 58 -4.94 2.47 -0.08
CA ALA A 58 -5.73 3.63 0.33
C ALA A 58 -6.12 3.58 1.81
N GLU A 59 -6.66 2.44 2.28
CA GLU A 59 -7.02 2.28 3.69
C GLU A 59 -5.79 2.27 4.61
N GLY A 60 -4.67 1.69 4.16
CA GLY A 60 -3.41 1.66 4.93
C GLY A 60 -2.82 3.06 5.10
N GLN A 61 -2.84 3.87 4.05
CA GLN A 61 -2.42 5.27 4.09
C GLN A 61 -3.37 6.10 4.97
N ARG A 62 -4.69 5.93 4.81
CA ARG A 62 -5.71 6.64 5.59
C ARG A 62 -5.52 6.42 7.10
N ARG A 63 -5.43 5.16 7.53
CA ARG A 63 -5.21 4.80 8.95
C ARG A 63 -3.90 5.33 9.50
N TYR A 64 -2.84 5.34 8.69
CA TYR A 64 -1.57 5.90 9.12
C TYR A 64 -1.69 7.40 9.38
N VAL A 65 -2.32 8.17 8.47
CA VAL A 65 -2.52 9.60 8.67
C VAL A 65 -3.49 9.92 9.82
N GLU A 66 -4.50 9.07 10.07
CA GLU A 66 -5.35 9.16 11.27
C GLU A 66 -4.57 9.07 12.58
N SER A 67 -3.47 8.31 12.59
CA SER A 67 -2.60 8.19 13.76
C SER A 67 -1.71 9.41 14.00
N LEU A 68 -1.62 10.35 13.04
CA LEU A 68 -0.84 11.58 13.14
C LEU A 68 -1.58 12.69 13.91
N SER A 69 -0.95 13.87 13.99
CA SER A 69 -1.45 15.02 14.75
C SER A 69 -2.87 15.45 14.33
N ALA A 70 -3.60 16.10 15.24
CA ALA A 70 -4.93 16.64 14.94
C ALA A 70 -4.95 17.57 13.72
N TYR A 71 -3.83 18.25 13.43
CA TYR A 71 -3.65 19.06 12.24
C TYR A 71 -3.53 18.21 10.96
N ALA A 72 -2.76 17.12 11.00
CA ALA A 72 -2.65 16.20 9.86
C ALA A 72 -4.02 15.60 9.47
N ARG A 73 -4.92 15.42 10.44
CA ARG A 73 -6.29 14.94 10.20
C ARG A 73 -7.15 15.90 9.39
N GLN A 74 -6.85 17.20 9.35
CA GLN A 74 -7.56 18.14 8.46
C GLN A 74 -7.37 17.79 6.98
N PHE A 75 -6.24 17.16 6.63
CA PHE A 75 -5.97 16.70 5.27
C PHE A 75 -6.61 15.34 4.95
N LEU A 76 -7.13 14.61 5.96
CA LEU A 76 -7.85 13.35 5.73
C LEU A 76 -9.21 13.54 5.08
N GLU A 77 -9.87 14.68 5.30
CA GLU A 77 -11.17 14.98 4.67
C GLU A 77 -11.08 14.96 3.13
N MET A 78 -9.87 15.12 2.57
CA MET A 78 -9.62 15.01 1.14
C MET A 78 -9.41 13.56 0.66
N MET A 79 -9.11 12.60 1.55
CA MET A 79 -8.94 11.20 1.19
C MET A 79 -10.28 10.47 1.26
N GLN A 80 -10.81 10.07 0.10
CA GLN A 80 -11.99 9.21 0.04
C GLN A 80 -11.70 7.88 0.73
N LYS A 81 -12.58 7.49 1.66
CA LYS A 81 -12.55 6.17 2.27
C LYS A 81 -12.97 5.15 1.20
N PRO A 82 -12.20 4.06 0.98
CA PRO A 82 -12.58 3.04 0.00
C PRO A 82 -13.86 2.31 0.42
N ASP A 83 -14.63 1.84 -0.56
CA ASP A 83 -15.83 1.03 -0.33
C ASP A 83 -15.43 -0.39 0.08
N VAL A 84 -15.31 -0.61 1.39
CA VAL A 84 -14.97 -1.88 2.02
C VAL A 84 -15.64 -1.95 3.39
N ASP A 85 -16.12 -3.13 3.79
CA ASP A 85 -16.75 -3.31 5.10
C ASP A 85 -15.73 -3.25 6.22
N GLN A 86 -14.66 -4.04 6.10
CA GLN A 86 -13.62 -4.12 7.12
C GLN A 86 -12.28 -4.58 6.54
N ILE A 87 -11.20 -3.99 7.06
CA ILE A 87 -9.85 -4.52 6.87
C ILE A 87 -9.16 -4.65 8.23
N ASP A 88 -8.61 -5.80 8.55
CA ASP A 88 -7.86 -6.04 9.80
C ASP A 88 -6.42 -6.44 9.52
N GLY A 89 -5.53 -6.26 10.50
CA GLY A 89 -4.13 -6.65 10.39
C GLY A 89 -3.29 -5.79 9.43
N LEU A 90 -3.86 -4.71 8.89
CA LEU A 90 -3.21 -3.79 7.96
C LEU A 90 -2.14 -2.95 8.66
N SER A 91 -0.97 -2.82 8.05
CA SER A 91 0.11 -1.92 8.50
C SER A 91 0.09 -0.64 7.68
N PRO A 92 0.82 0.43 8.10
CA PRO A 92 1.07 1.56 7.24
C PRO A 92 1.57 1.09 5.87
N ALA A 93 0.91 1.57 4.81
CA ALA A 93 1.14 1.10 3.45
C ALA A 93 1.90 2.15 2.64
N ILE A 94 2.80 1.70 1.78
CA ILE A 94 3.55 2.53 0.83
C ILE A 94 3.30 1.95 -0.56
N SER A 95 2.83 2.76 -1.50
CA SER A 95 2.73 2.36 -2.90
C SER A 95 4.03 2.71 -3.62
N ILE A 96 4.52 1.77 -4.42
CA ILE A 96 5.63 1.99 -5.34
C ILE A 96 5.05 1.79 -6.74
N GLU A 97 4.75 2.90 -7.41
CA GLU A 97 4.11 2.92 -8.72
C GLU A 97 5.06 3.48 -9.77
N GLN A 98 4.86 3.07 -11.03
CA GLN A 98 5.51 3.71 -12.18
C GLN A 98 4.79 5.01 -12.58
N LYS A 99 4.51 5.91 -11.63
CA LYS A 99 4.10 7.28 -11.95
C LYS A 99 5.36 8.05 -12.34
N THR A 100 5.32 8.76 -13.47
CA THR A 100 6.47 9.55 -13.94
C THR A 100 6.94 10.49 -12.85
N THR A 101 8.19 10.33 -12.43
CA THR A 101 8.89 11.28 -11.58
C THR A 101 8.81 12.67 -12.20
N SER A 102 8.66 13.69 -11.36
CA SER A 102 8.56 15.09 -11.77
C SER A 102 9.57 15.43 -12.88
N LYS A 103 9.08 15.96 -14.01
CA LYS A 103 9.89 16.37 -15.17
C LYS A 103 10.65 17.68 -14.93
N ASN A 104 11.14 17.88 -13.70
CA ASN A 104 11.94 19.04 -13.38
C ASN A 104 13.36 18.83 -13.94
N PRO A 105 13.85 19.70 -14.84
CA PRO A 105 15.19 19.56 -15.44
C PRO A 105 16.34 19.64 -14.43
N ARG A 106 16.08 20.10 -13.19
CA ARG A 106 17.06 20.08 -12.09
C ARG A 106 17.03 18.80 -11.25
N SER A 107 16.09 17.89 -11.53
CA SER A 107 15.98 16.61 -10.84
C SER A 107 16.91 15.59 -11.50
N THR A 108 17.84 15.05 -10.72
CA THR A 108 18.76 13.98 -11.15
C THR A 108 18.62 12.78 -10.21
N VAL A 109 19.22 11.64 -10.56
CA VAL A 109 19.28 10.48 -9.65
C VAL A 109 19.91 10.87 -8.31
N GLY A 110 20.93 11.74 -8.32
CA GLY A 110 21.59 12.21 -7.10
C GLY A 110 20.70 13.07 -6.21
N THR A 111 19.77 13.85 -6.76
CA THR A 111 18.83 14.66 -5.96
C THR A 111 17.65 13.83 -5.45
N VAL A 112 17.14 12.88 -6.23
CA VAL A 112 16.01 12.02 -5.82
C VAL A 112 16.42 11.03 -4.72
N THR A 113 17.66 10.57 -4.75
CA THR A 113 18.22 9.66 -3.73
C THR A 113 18.88 10.40 -2.56
N GLU A 114 18.85 11.73 -2.56
CA GLU A 114 19.53 12.61 -1.59
C GLU A 114 21.06 12.48 -1.52
N ILE A 115 21.69 11.61 -2.32
CA ILE A 115 23.16 11.41 -2.37
C ILE A 115 23.90 12.73 -2.66
N HIS A 116 23.35 13.57 -3.53
CA HIS A 116 23.94 14.87 -3.87
C HIS A 116 24.00 15.82 -2.65
N ASP A 117 23.09 15.68 -1.69
CA ASP A 117 23.07 16.50 -0.48
C ASP A 117 24.22 16.09 0.46
N TYR A 118 24.47 14.79 0.59
CA TYR A 118 25.65 14.28 1.29
C TYR A 118 26.94 14.72 0.62
N MET A 119 27.03 14.65 -0.72
CA MET A 119 28.21 15.06 -1.46
C MET A 119 28.55 16.55 -1.31
N ARG A 120 27.55 17.42 -1.07
CA ARG A 120 27.77 18.85 -0.84
C ARG A 120 28.32 19.19 0.54
N LEU A 121 28.25 18.25 1.49
CA LEU A 121 28.76 18.41 2.85
C LEU A 121 30.17 17.83 3.03
N LEU A 122 30.69 17.09 2.03
CA LEU A 122 32.06 16.57 1.97
C LEU A 122 33.02 17.64 1.42
#